data_AF-A0A4R5C7B3-F1
#
_entry.id   AF-A0A4R5C7B3-F1
#
_cell.length_a   1.000
_cell.length_b   1.000
_cell.length_c   1.000
_cell.angle_alpha   90.00
_cell.angle_beta   90.00
_cell.angle_gamma   90.00
#
_symmetry.space_group_name_H-M   'P 1'
#
loop_
_entity.id
_entity.type
_entity.pdbx_description
1 polymer ?
#
loop_
_entity_poly.entity_id
_entity_poly.type
_entity_poly.pdbx_seq_one_letter_code
_entity_poly.pdbx_strand_id
1 'polypeptide(L)'
;MDAERDELAISPDEIAERRRTRSEPTEKTVFRVAGLYGFSPGSLPFPISRTETIDSGPISISMDPESDSMTNLGIIDYENCYLRVRYSGHMIFPGIHELVTSGKHDLSLLGPVRATATDECIVEPDLSGWRALGTLDFLPGSIWAGAAGG
;
A
#
# COMPACT_ATOMS: atom_id res chain seq x y z
N MET A 1 -7.98 26.84 26.30
CA MET A 1 -7.29 25.54 26.50
C MET A 1 -6.58 25.27 25.18
N ASP A 2 -5.64 26.15 24.81
CA ASP A 2 -5.20 26.34 23.41
C ASP A 2 -3.67 26.41 23.28
N ALA A 3 -2.93 26.08 24.34
CA ALA A 3 -1.47 26.19 24.38
C ALA A 3 -0.73 24.91 23.93
N GLU A 4 -1.43 23.78 23.73
CA GLU A 4 -0.80 22.50 23.36
C GLU A 4 -0.76 22.24 21.84
N ARG A 5 -1.33 23.12 21.00
CA ARG A 5 -1.43 22.89 19.55
C ARG A 5 -0.22 23.39 18.73
N ASP A 6 0.70 24.12 19.34
CA ASP A 6 1.85 24.76 18.67
C ASP A 6 3.15 23.94 18.76
N GLU A 7 3.19 22.85 19.54
CA GLU A 7 4.41 22.05 19.75
C GLU A 7 4.79 21.14 18.56
N LEU A 8 4.03 21.14 17.47
CA LEU A 8 4.26 20.28 16.29
C LEU A 8 4.47 21.07 14.98
N ALA A 9 4.52 22.40 15.02
CA ALA A 9 4.69 23.22 13.83
C ALA A 9 6.17 23.30 13.41
N ILE A 10 6.66 22.31 12.66
CA ILE A 10 8.00 22.37 12.05
C ILE A 10 7.93 23.31 10.83
N SER A 11 8.70 24.38 10.84
CA SER A 11 8.77 25.34 9.73
C SER A 11 9.57 24.80 8.52
N PRO A 12 9.29 25.26 7.29
CA PRO A 12 10.06 24.87 6.11
C PRO A 12 11.56 25.14 6.22
N ASP A 13 11.94 26.22 6.91
CA ASP A 13 13.35 26.58 7.14
C ASP A 13 14.02 25.62 8.12
N GLU A 14 13.31 25.16 9.16
CA GLU A 14 13.81 24.10 10.05
C GLU A 14 13.94 22.75 9.35
N ILE A 15 13.05 22.42 8.41
CA ILE A 15 13.20 21.22 7.56
C ILE A 15 14.44 21.36 6.67
N ALA A 16 14.65 22.52 6.07
CA ALA A 16 15.79 22.78 5.19
C ALA A 16 17.12 22.73 5.97
N GLU A 17 17.17 23.31 7.17
CA GLU A 17 18.36 23.28 8.02
C GLU A 17 18.65 21.86 8.53
N ARG A 18 17.62 21.09 8.92
CA ARG A 18 17.77 19.66 9.27
C ARG A 18 18.30 18.82 8.11
N ARG A 19 17.92 19.14 6.87
CA ARG A 19 18.44 18.47 5.66
C ARG A 19 19.89 18.84 5.38
N ARG A 20 20.32 20.07 5.70
CA ARG A 20 21.72 20.53 5.52
C ARG A 20 22.68 20.01 6.59
N THR A 21 22.17 19.81 7.81
CA THR A 21 22.97 19.42 8.99
C THR A 21 23.03 17.91 9.23
N ARG A 22 22.18 17.12 8.56
CA ARG A 22 22.26 15.67 8.63
C ARG A 22 23.49 15.18 7.86
N SER A 23 24.23 14.27 8.48
CA SER A 23 25.26 13.46 7.84
C SER A 23 24.74 12.92 6.49
N GLU A 24 25.59 12.87 5.47
CA GLU A 24 25.27 12.17 4.23
C GLU A 24 24.66 10.81 4.57
N PRO A 25 23.54 10.41 3.94
CA PRO A 25 22.87 9.17 4.29
C PRO A 25 23.74 8.01 3.81
N THR A 26 24.67 7.56 4.66
CA THR A 26 25.58 6.44 4.39
C THR A 26 25.10 5.15 5.07
N GLU A 27 23.92 5.17 5.72
CA GLU A 27 23.45 4.07 6.56
C GLU A 27 22.17 3.43 6.01
N LYS A 28 22.13 2.10 6.01
CA LYS A 28 20.90 1.36 5.76
C LYS A 28 19.89 1.66 6.86
N THR A 29 18.71 2.12 6.49
CA THR A 29 17.65 2.49 7.44
C THR A 29 16.48 1.53 7.30
N VAL A 30 16.10 0.89 8.41
CA VAL A 30 14.86 0.11 8.50
C VAL A 30 13.75 1.00 9.03
N PHE A 31 12.57 0.95 8.42
CA PHE A 31 11.40 1.71 8.84
C PHE A 31 10.14 0.85 8.83
N ARG A 32 9.12 1.30 9.56
CA ARG A 32 7.80 0.66 9.62
C ARG A 32 6.80 1.41 8.76
N VAL A 33 5.97 0.69 8.01
CA VAL A 33 4.77 1.24 7.37
C VAL A 33 3.70 1.37 8.44
N ALA A 34 3.40 2.61 8.83
CA ALA A 34 2.42 2.92 9.88
C ALA A 34 0.99 3.09 9.36
N GLY A 35 0.83 3.27 8.05
CA GLY A 35 -0.46 3.42 7.40
C GLY A 35 -0.36 3.16 5.91
N LEU A 36 -1.44 2.60 5.36
CA LEU A 36 -1.68 2.46 3.93
C LEU A 36 -3.08 3.01 3.68
N TYR A 37 -3.21 3.89 2.70
CA TYR A 37 -4.50 4.42 2.26
C TYR A 37 -4.50 4.52 0.75
N GLY A 38 -5.45 3.82 0.13
CA GLY A 38 -5.74 3.93 -1.29
C GLY A 38 -7.23 4.08 -1.49
N PHE A 39 -7.62 4.97 -2.40
CA PHE A 39 -9.02 5.15 -2.75
C PHE A 39 -9.15 5.40 -4.25
N SER A 40 -9.91 4.55 -4.92
CA SER A 40 -10.39 4.81 -6.27
C SER A 40 -11.84 5.28 -6.20
N PRO A 41 -12.12 6.56 -6.52
CA PRO A 41 -13.51 7.05 -6.56
C PRO A 41 -14.30 6.44 -7.72
N GLY A 42 -13.61 6.01 -8.76
CA GLY A 42 -14.20 5.38 -9.93
C GLY A 42 -14.26 3.87 -9.80
N SER A 43 -15.29 3.34 -10.44
CA SER A 43 -15.45 1.91 -10.69
C SER A 43 -14.45 1.39 -11.71
N LEU A 44 -13.97 0.17 -11.50
CA LEU A 44 -13.18 -0.58 -12.46
C LEU A 44 -13.96 -1.81 -12.93
N PRO A 45 -13.86 -2.18 -14.23
CA PRO A 45 -14.38 -3.45 -14.70
C PRO A 45 -13.68 -4.60 -13.97
N PHE A 46 -14.45 -5.34 -13.19
CA PHE A 46 -13.99 -6.41 -12.34
C PHE A 46 -14.33 -7.78 -12.96
N PRO A 47 -13.33 -8.57 -13.39
CA PRO A 47 -13.58 -9.87 -13.99
C PRO A 47 -13.96 -10.90 -12.92
N ILE A 48 -15.19 -11.42 -12.98
CA ILE A 48 -15.64 -12.54 -12.13
C ILE A 48 -15.45 -13.90 -12.81
N SER A 49 -15.33 -13.90 -14.14
CA SER A 49 -15.02 -15.09 -14.94
C SER A 49 -14.35 -14.69 -16.26
N ARG A 50 -14.09 -15.65 -17.16
CA ARG A 50 -13.54 -15.36 -18.49
C ARG A 50 -14.49 -14.57 -19.39
N THR A 51 -15.79 -14.59 -19.11
CA THR A 51 -16.83 -14.00 -19.98
C THR A 51 -17.66 -12.94 -19.28
N GLU A 52 -17.51 -12.78 -17.96
CA GLU A 52 -18.31 -11.88 -17.16
C GLU A 52 -17.44 -10.88 -16.41
N THR A 53 -17.87 -9.63 -16.46
CA THR A 53 -17.29 -8.52 -15.71
C THR A 53 -18.42 -7.80 -14.97
N ILE A 54 -18.11 -7.29 -13.79
CA ILE A 54 -18.99 -6.43 -13.02
C ILE A 54 -18.33 -5.08 -12.77
N ASP A 55 -19.13 -4.15 -12.29
CA ASP A 55 -18.63 -2.90 -11.74
C ASP A 55 -18.11 -3.14 -10.31
N SER A 56 -16.84 -2.84 -10.04
CA SER A 56 -16.25 -3.00 -8.70
C SER A 56 -16.82 -2.06 -7.64
N GLY A 57 -17.49 -0.98 -8.06
CA GLY A 57 -17.70 0.21 -7.25
C GLY A 57 -16.38 0.89 -6.87
N PRO A 58 -16.43 1.87 -5.96
CA PRO A 58 -15.23 2.53 -5.44
C PRO A 58 -14.37 1.53 -4.65
N ILE A 59 -13.06 1.55 -4.85
CA ILE A 59 -12.15 0.61 -4.19
C ILE A 59 -11.45 1.34 -3.05
N SER A 60 -11.46 0.74 -1.86
CA SER A 60 -10.67 1.22 -0.72
C SER A 60 -9.61 0.21 -0.32
N ILE A 61 -8.41 0.70 -0.06
CA ILE A 61 -7.25 -0.08 0.38
C ILE A 61 -6.79 0.47 1.73
N SER A 62 -6.58 -0.43 2.68
CA SER A 62 -5.97 -0.14 3.98
C SER A 62 -4.98 -1.23 4.38
N MET A 63 -4.19 -0.97 5.43
CA MET A 63 -3.35 -2.01 6.01
C MET A 63 -4.19 -3.18 6.47
N ASP A 64 -3.74 -4.38 6.17
CA ASP A 64 -4.35 -5.61 6.69
C ASP A 64 -4.15 -5.69 8.22
N PRO A 65 -5.22 -5.66 9.04
CA PRO A 65 -5.11 -5.70 10.50
C PRO A 65 -4.55 -7.04 11.02
N GLU A 66 -4.62 -8.09 10.21
CA GLU A 66 -4.14 -9.43 10.53
C GLU A 66 -2.76 -9.72 9.90
N SER A 67 -2.07 -8.69 9.40
CA SER A 67 -0.71 -8.81 8.88
C SER A 67 0.26 -9.30 9.95
N ASP A 68 1.19 -10.19 9.58
CA ASP A 68 2.22 -10.70 10.50
C ASP A 68 3.25 -9.61 10.88
N SER A 69 4.12 -9.90 11.85
CA SER A 69 5.19 -8.97 12.26
C SER A 69 6.32 -8.83 11.24
N MET A 70 6.29 -9.60 10.14
CA MET A 70 7.30 -9.62 9.07
C MET A 70 6.86 -8.83 7.84
N THR A 71 5.68 -8.22 7.89
CA THR A 71 5.08 -7.37 6.87
C THR A 71 4.97 -5.93 7.38
N ASN A 72 4.70 -4.97 6.50
CA ASN A 72 4.63 -3.53 6.80
C ASN A 72 5.98 -2.94 7.25
N LEU A 73 7.06 -3.33 6.56
CA LEU A 73 8.43 -2.89 6.81
C LEU A 73 9.08 -2.42 5.51
N GLY A 74 9.99 -1.48 5.63
CA GLY A 74 10.83 -1.05 4.52
C GLY A 74 12.28 -0.88 4.90
N ILE A 75 13.15 -0.96 3.91
CA ILE A 75 14.59 -0.76 4.02
C ILE A 75 15.00 0.24 2.96
N ILE A 76 15.72 1.28 3.37
CA ILE A 76 16.42 2.20 2.48
C ILE A 76 17.91 1.90 2.57
N ASP A 77 18.53 1.63 1.44
CA ASP A 77 19.97 1.46 1.27
C ASP A 77 20.47 2.58 0.36
N TYR A 78 20.95 3.65 0.97
CA TYR A 78 21.41 4.85 0.25
C TYR A 78 22.73 4.62 -0.49
N GLU A 79 23.60 3.73 0.00
CA GLU A 79 24.84 3.37 -0.69
C GLU A 79 24.56 2.70 -2.04
N ASN A 80 23.53 1.84 -2.06
CA ASN A 80 23.15 1.11 -3.26
C ASN A 80 21.98 1.76 -4.01
N CYS A 81 21.54 2.95 -3.58
CA CYS A 81 20.42 3.67 -4.18
C CYS A 81 19.17 2.78 -4.34
N TYR A 82 18.80 2.11 -3.26
CA TYR A 82 17.77 1.08 -3.26
C TYR A 82 16.78 1.26 -2.11
N LEU A 83 15.50 1.06 -2.39
CA LEU A 83 14.45 0.94 -1.40
C LEU A 83 13.66 -0.32 -1.66
N ARG A 84 13.32 -1.02 -0.59
CA ARG A 84 12.33 -2.09 -0.63
C ARG A 84 11.30 -1.85 0.45
N VAL A 85 10.03 -1.89 0.09
CA VAL A 85 8.92 -1.84 1.03
C VAL A 85 8.06 -3.07 0.84
N ARG A 86 7.79 -3.77 1.93
CA ARG A 86 6.82 -4.86 1.95
C ARG A 86 5.66 -4.45 2.85
N TYR A 87 4.44 -4.47 2.34
CA TYR A 87 3.24 -4.14 3.11
C TYR A 87 2.11 -5.07 2.77
N SER A 88 1.25 -5.31 3.75
CA SER A 88 0.04 -6.11 3.58
C SER A 88 -1.16 -5.19 3.53
N GLY A 89 -1.90 -5.29 2.44
CA GLY A 89 -3.12 -4.56 2.21
C GLY A 89 -4.31 -5.48 2.29
N HIS A 90 -5.41 -4.94 2.80
CA HIS A 90 -6.72 -5.49 2.51
C HIS A 90 -7.53 -4.50 1.66
N MET A 91 -8.23 -5.01 0.66
CA MET A 91 -8.96 -4.21 -0.32
C MET A 91 -10.43 -4.57 -0.26
N ILE A 92 -11.31 -3.57 -0.32
CA ILE A 92 -12.75 -3.75 -0.26
C ILE A 92 -13.35 -3.26 -1.57
N PHE A 93 -14.25 -4.08 -2.12
CA PHE A 93 -14.92 -3.88 -3.40
C PHE A 93 -16.43 -3.85 -3.17
N PRO A 94 -17.03 -2.69 -2.83
CA PRO A 94 -18.44 -2.58 -2.49
C PRO A 94 -19.38 -3.04 -3.61
N GLY A 95 -18.97 -2.93 -4.88
CA GLY A 95 -19.76 -3.41 -6.03
C GLY A 95 -19.99 -4.92 -6.05
N ILE A 96 -19.18 -5.69 -5.32
CA ILE A 96 -19.40 -7.13 -5.13
C ILE A 96 -20.66 -7.42 -4.30
N HIS A 97 -21.14 -6.47 -3.50
CA HIS A 97 -22.33 -6.64 -2.68
C HIS A 97 -23.58 -6.96 -3.51
N GLU A 98 -23.79 -6.26 -4.63
CA GLU A 98 -24.94 -6.50 -5.52
C GLU A 98 -24.87 -7.89 -6.19
N LEU A 99 -23.66 -8.31 -6.55
CA LEU A 99 -23.40 -9.63 -7.15
C LEU A 99 -23.77 -10.77 -6.18
N VAL A 100 -23.37 -10.64 -4.92
CA VAL A 100 -23.63 -11.66 -3.89
C VAL A 100 -25.10 -11.68 -3.50
N THR A 101 -25.72 -10.51 -3.34
CA THR A 101 -27.14 -10.40 -2.97
C THR A 101 -28.11 -10.85 -4.06
N SER A 102 -27.67 -10.95 -5.32
CA SER A 102 -28.46 -11.57 -6.39
C SER A 102 -28.60 -13.10 -6.25
N GLY A 103 -27.95 -13.72 -5.25
CA GLY A 103 -28.05 -15.14 -4.92
C GLY A 103 -27.34 -16.08 -5.91
N LYS A 104 -26.54 -15.53 -6.84
CA LYS A 104 -25.82 -16.31 -7.86
C LYS A 104 -24.39 -16.67 -7.45
N HIS A 105 -23.89 -16.06 -6.39
CA HIS A 105 -22.48 -16.16 -5.98
C HIS A 105 -22.33 -16.36 -4.47
N ASP A 106 -21.18 -16.88 -4.08
CA ASP A 106 -20.86 -17.25 -2.69
C ASP A 106 -20.66 -16.01 -1.79
N LEU A 107 -21.11 -16.10 -0.53
CA LEU A 107 -21.00 -15.01 0.45
C LEU A 107 -19.55 -14.65 0.79
N SER A 108 -18.59 -15.55 0.60
CA SER A 108 -17.16 -15.32 0.80
C SER A 108 -16.59 -14.19 -0.06
N LEU A 109 -17.25 -13.85 -1.18
CA LEU A 109 -16.86 -12.73 -2.04
C LEU A 109 -17.01 -11.35 -1.35
N LEU A 110 -17.82 -11.27 -0.28
CA LEU A 110 -17.93 -10.05 0.54
C LEU A 110 -16.72 -9.84 1.46
N GLY A 111 -15.88 -10.86 1.63
CA GLY A 111 -14.64 -10.74 2.38
C GLY A 111 -13.65 -9.78 1.69
N PRO A 112 -12.79 -9.10 2.45
CA PRO A 112 -11.78 -8.26 1.85
C PRO A 112 -10.77 -9.12 1.08
N VAL A 113 -10.28 -8.56 -0.02
CA VAL A 113 -9.10 -9.09 -0.70
C VAL A 113 -7.94 -8.89 0.24
N ARG A 114 -7.10 -9.90 0.41
CA ARG A 114 -5.88 -9.74 1.20
C ARG A 114 -4.69 -10.03 0.32
N ALA A 115 -3.70 -9.14 0.35
CA ALA A 115 -2.51 -9.23 -0.46
C ALA A 115 -1.30 -8.66 0.27
N THR A 116 -0.13 -9.14 -0.11
CA THR A 116 1.16 -8.56 0.24
C THR A 116 1.74 -7.94 -1.01
N ALA A 117 2.06 -6.66 -0.95
CA ALA A 117 2.81 -5.97 -1.98
C ALA A 117 4.26 -5.83 -1.54
N THR A 118 5.18 -6.02 -2.49
CA THR A 118 6.59 -5.67 -2.35
C THR A 118 6.93 -4.66 -3.43
N ASP A 119 7.22 -3.42 -3.04
CA ASP A 119 7.70 -2.39 -3.95
C ASP A 119 9.22 -2.29 -3.82
N GLU A 120 9.92 -2.58 -4.92
CA GLU A 120 11.34 -2.33 -5.04
C GLU A 120 11.56 -1.06 -5.86
N CYS A 121 12.27 -0.10 -5.28
CA CYS A 121 12.56 1.18 -5.90
C CYS A 121 14.05 1.38 -6.13
N ILE A 122 14.41 1.82 -7.32
CA ILE A 122 15.73 2.38 -7.61
C ILE A 122 15.68 3.88 -7.31
N VAL A 123 16.64 4.35 -6.52
CA VAL A 123 16.85 5.77 -6.24
C VAL A 123 17.65 6.37 -7.38
N GLU A 124 17.18 7.49 -7.91
CA GLU A 124 17.95 8.24 -8.91
C GLU A 124 19.24 8.78 -8.27
N PRO A 125 20.36 8.92 -9.00
CA PRO A 125 21.63 9.37 -8.43
C PRO A 125 21.59 10.74 -7.74
N ASP A 126 20.58 11.56 -8.05
CA ASP A 126 20.33 12.87 -7.42
C ASP A 126 19.43 12.78 -6.17
N LEU A 127 19.03 11.56 -5.78
CA LEU A 127 18.15 11.25 -4.66
C LEU A 127 16.75 11.89 -4.76
N SER A 128 16.35 12.35 -5.95
CA SER A 128 15.12 13.14 -6.15
C SER A 128 13.87 12.28 -6.33
N GLY A 129 14.02 11.03 -6.74
CA GLY A 129 12.91 10.18 -7.18
C GLY A 129 13.07 8.70 -6.83
N TRP A 130 11.92 8.04 -6.74
CA TRP A 130 11.79 6.60 -6.52
C TRP A 130 10.95 6.01 -7.65
N ARG A 131 11.44 4.95 -8.29
CA ARG A 131 10.65 4.19 -9.27
C ARG A 131 10.28 2.82 -8.73
N ALA A 132 9.02 2.63 -8.33
CA ALA A 132 8.53 1.35 -7.83
C ALA A 132 8.35 0.32 -8.94
N LEU A 133 8.96 -0.84 -8.75
CA LEU A 133 8.67 -2.10 -9.42
C LEU A 133 7.95 -2.95 -8.37
N GLY A 134 6.62 -2.88 -8.39
CA GLY A 134 5.78 -3.56 -7.42
C GLY A 134 5.59 -5.02 -7.79
N THR A 135 5.61 -5.91 -6.81
CA THR A 135 5.12 -7.29 -6.97
C THR A 135 3.96 -7.49 -5.99
N LEU A 136 2.87 -8.08 -6.46
CA LEU A 136 1.67 -8.29 -5.65
C LEU A 136 1.37 -9.79 -5.50
N ASP A 137 1.41 -10.27 -4.26
CA ASP A 137 1.10 -11.64 -3.87
C ASP A 137 -0.21 -11.70 -3.07
N PHE A 138 -1.22 -12.41 -3.58
CA PHE A 138 -2.48 -12.60 -2.86
C PHE A 138 -2.33 -13.64 -1.74
N LEU A 139 -2.89 -13.34 -0.55
CA LEU A 139 -2.78 -14.22 0.62
C LEU A 139 -3.74 -15.43 0.51
N PRO A 140 -3.43 -16.57 1.17
CA PRO A 140 -4.32 -17.72 1.20
C PRO A 140 -5.73 -17.36 1.70
N GLY A 141 -6.76 -17.87 1.01
CA GLY A 141 -8.16 -17.56 1.32
C GLY A 141 -8.68 -16.26 0.68
N SER A 142 -7.81 -15.46 0.06
CA SER A 142 -8.23 -14.39 -0.86
C SER A 142 -8.92 -15.00 -2.08
N ILE A 143 -9.99 -14.37 -2.57
CA ILE A 143 -10.67 -14.84 -3.79
C ILE A 143 -9.79 -14.68 -5.05
N TRP A 144 -8.63 -14.01 -4.91
CA TRP A 144 -7.59 -13.88 -5.92
C TRP A 144 -6.34 -14.71 -5.63
N ALA A 145 -6.40 -15.64 -4.66
CA ALA A 145 -5.30 -16.56 -4.41
C ALA A 145 -4.98 -17.35 -5.70
N GLY A 146 -3.87 -17.00 -6.37
CA GLY A 146 -3.46 -17.56 -7.67
C GLY A 146 -3.45 -16.57 -8.84
N ALA A 147 -3.92 -15.34 -8.67
CA ALA A 147 -3.65 -14.25 -9.62
C ALA A 147 -2.22 -13.72 -9.44
N ALA A 148 -1.59 -13.23 -10.51
CA ALA A 148 -0.27 -12.63 -10.47
C ALA A 148 -0.35 -11.14 -10.87
N GLY A 149 0.26 -10.27 -10.07
CA GLY A 149 0.44 -8.85 -10.36
C GLY A 149 1.93 -8.47 -10.27
N GLY A 150 2.39 -7.63 -11.19
CA GLY A 150 3.78 -7.15 -11.26
C GLY A 150 3.87 -5.68 -11.59
#